data_AF-A0A2V6F5G8-F1
#
_entry.id   AF-A0A2V6F5G8-F1
#
_cell.length_a   1.000
_cell.length_b   1.000
_cell.length_c   1.000
_cell.angle_alpha   90.00
_cell.angle_beta   90.00
_cell.angle_gamma   90.00
#
_symmetry.space_group_name_H-M   'P 1'
#
loop_
_entity.id
_entity.type
_entity.pdbx_description
1 polymer ?
#
loop_
_entity_poly.entity_id
_entity_poly.type
_entity_poly.pdbx_seq_one_letter_code
_entity_poly.pdbx_strand_id
1 'polypeptide(L)'
;MKSTKADMNAAVRFGQFLKAQRKKTGKTARITALEAGMQPSNYCRLEYGALKAPQTKAKLERLANAVGLVMGSEERRQFYDLAAQATNSVPIDLADIIMRDEAVPLMLRTLGNKKLTKADIEKIVALVRGRKD
;
A
#
# COMPACT_ATOMS: atom_id res chain seq x y z
N MET A 1 20.22 -9.29 3.68
CA MET A 1 19.16 -9.96 2.92
C MET A 1 19.10 -9.36 1.51
N LYS A 2 19.43 -10.12 0.45
CA LYS A 2 19.37 -9.63 -0.94
C LYS A 2 17.91 -9.65 -1.40
N SER A 3 17.37 -8.53 -1.89
CA SER A 3 15.98 -8.49 -2.40
C SER A 3 15.87 -9.26 -3.71
N THR A 4 14.74 -9.94 -3.94
CA THR A 4 14.49 -10.75 -5.13
C THR A 4 14.15 -9.87 -6.35
N LYS A 5 14.21 -10.43 -7.57
CA LYS A 5 13.82 -9.73 -8.82
C LYS A 5 12.33 -9.31 -8.81
N ALA A 6 11.48 -10.07 -8.12
CA ALA A 6 10.07 -9.74 -7.94
C ALA A 6 9.88 -8.52 -7.03
N ASP A 7 10.62 -8.46 -5.90
CA ASP A 7 10.61 -7.30 -5.00
C ASP A 7 11.06 -6.02 -5.71
N MET A 8 12.09 -6.13 -6.56
CA MET A 8 12.60 -5.00 -7.35
C MET A 8 11.54 -4.47 -8.33
N ASN A 9 10.73 -5.35 -8.92
CA ASN A 9 9.63 -4.95 -9.81
C ASN A 9 8.51 -4.24 -9.02
N ALA A 10 8.19 -4.73 -7.82
CA ALA A 10 7.17 -4.11 -6.96
C ALA A 10 7.60 -2.71 -6.45
N ALA A 11 8.86 -2.55 -6.04
CA ALA A 11 9.41 -1.25 -5.63
C ALA A 11 9.39 -0.22 -6.79
N VAL A 12 9.73 -0.64 -8.00
CA VAL A 12 9.66 0.22 -9.20
C VAL A 12 8.22 0.64 -9.49
N ARG A 13 7.24 -0.26 -9.41
CA ARG A 13 5.82 0.07 -9.62
C ARG A 13 5.31 1.08 -8.60
N PHE A 14 5.64 0.89 -7.31
CA PHE A 14 5.31 1.85 -6.26
C PHE A 14 5.93 3.22 -6.53
N GLY A 15 7.23 3.27 -6.87
CA GLY A 15 7.93 4.51 -7.19
C GLY A 15 7.34 5.25 -8.39
N GLN A 16 6.98 4.53 -9.46
CA GLN A 16 6.34 5.09 -10.65
C GLN A 16 4.95 5.66 -10.34
N PHE A 17 4.15 4.94 -9.55
CA PHE A 17 2.85 5.43 -9.08
C PHE A 17 3.03 6.72 -8.25
N LEU A 18 3.95 6.71 -7.28
CA LEU A 18 4.25 7.87 -6.43
C LEU A 18 4.64 9.10 -7.28
N LYS A 19 5.52 8.88 -8.27
CA LYS A 19 5.95 9.92 -9.20
C LYS A 19 4.81 10.47 -10.03
N ALA A 20 3.90 9.61 -10.50
CA ALA A 20 2.73 10.04 -11.24
C ALA A 20 1.80 10.90 -10.37
N GLN A 21 1.51 10.49 -9.14
CA GLN A 21 0.69 11.28 -8.22
C GLN A 21 1.33 12.62 -7.88
N ARG A 22 2.64 12.64 -7.54
CA ARG A 22 3.36 13.90 -7.34
C ARG A 22 3.24 14.83 -8.54
N LYS A 23 3.45 14.34 -9.76
CA LYS A 23 3.37 15.17 -10.97
C LYS A 23 2.00 15.85 -11.13
N LYS A 24 0.91 15.19 -10.76
CA LYS A 24 -0.44 15.79 -10.77
C LYS A 24 -0.57 16.98 -9.82
N THR A 25 0.23 17.02 -8.74
CA THR A 25 0.24 18.16 -7.80
C THR A 25 1.04 19.37 -8.29
N GLY A 26 1.81 19.24 -9.38
CA GLY A 26 2.74 20.28 -9.85
C GLY A 26 4.01 20.45 -9.00
N LYS A 27 4.14 19.73 -7.88
CA LYS A 27 5.28 19.87 -6.96
C LYS A 27 6.55 19.18 -7.48
N THR A 28 7.69 19.80 -7.18
CA THR A 28 9.00 19.18 -7.43
C THR A 28 9.25 18.03 -6.46
N ALA A 29 10.17 17.12 -6.82
CA ALA A 29 10.60 16.04 -5.93
C ALA A 29 11.17 16.59 -4.61
N ARG A 30 11.87 17.73 -4.65
CA ARG A 30 12.43 18.37 -3.45
C ARG A 30 11.34 18.87 -2.50
N ILE A 31 10.35 19.61 -3.00
CA ILE A 31 9.23 20.11 -2.18
C ILE A 31 8.49 18.95 -1.54
N THR A 32 8.13 17.95 -2.36
CA THR A 32 7.39 16.77 -1.90
C THR A 32 8.16 15.96 -0.86
N ALA A 33 9.49 15.84 -1.03
CA ALA A 33 10.34 15.18 -0.03
C ALA A 33 10.26 15.88 1.33
N LEU A 34 10.36 17.21 1.35
CA LEU A 34 10.31 17.99 2.59
C LEU A 34 8.96 17.84 3.29
N GLU A 35 7.85 17.92 2.55
CA GLU A 35 6.49 17.70 3.08
C GLU A 35 6.30 16.27 3.62
N ALA A 36 6.89 15.28 2.95
CA ALA A 36 6.87 13.89 3.40
C ALA A 36 7.80 13.62 4.60
N GLY A 37 8.60 14.61 5.04
CA GLY A 37 9.61 14.45 6.09
C GLY A 37 10.79 13.56 5.65
N MET A 38 11.14 13.60 4.37
CA MET A 38 12.19 12.80 3.73
C MET A 38 13.32 13.69 3.18
N GLN A 39 14.53 13.13 3.15
CA GLN A 39 15.64 13.72 2.40
C GLN A 39 15.31 13.69 0.89
N PRO A 40 15.57 14.77 0.12
CA PRO A 40 15.29 14.80 -1.32
C PRO A 40 15.94 13.65 -2.10
N SER A 41 17.17 13.25 -1.74
CA SER A 41 17.88 12.12 -2.34
C SER A 41 17.15 10.79 -2.11
N ASN A 42 16.60 10.57 -0.91
CA ASN A 42 15.82 9.37 -0.59
C ASN A 42 14.48 9.35 -1.33
N TYR A 43 13.80 10.50 -1.41
CA TYR A 43 12.54 10.61 -2.16
C TYR A 43 12.77 10.32 -3.66
N CYS A 44 13.84 10.86 -4.26
CA CYS A 44 14.20 10.51 -5.63
C CYS A 44 14.43 9.00 -5.78
N ARG A 45 15.26 8.38 -4.93
CA ARG A 45 15.48 6.93 -4.97
C ARG A 45 14.18 6.13 -4.82
N LEU A 46 13.24 6.61 -4.02
CA LEU A 46 11.92 6.00 -3.85
C LEU A 46 11.11 6.03 -5.16
N GLU A 47 11.06 7.15 -5.86
CA GLU A 47 10.36 7.27 -7.15
C GLU A 47 10.94 6.36 -8.25
N TYR A 48 12.22 6.02 -8.15
CA TYR A 48 12.89 5.11 -9.09
C TYR A 48 12.92 3.65 -8.59
N GLY A 49 12.30 3.33 -7.46
CA GLY A 49 12.28 1.97 -6.89
C GLY A 49 13.62 1.51 -6.31
N ALA A 50 14.62 2.40 -6.20
CA ALA A 50 15.93 2.14 -5.60
C ALA A 50 15.91 2.25 -4.06
N LEU A 51 14.77 2.64 -3.49
CA LEU A 51 14.46 2.62 -2.07
C LEU A 51 13.08 1.97 -1.89
N LYS A 52 12.91 1.11 -0.89
CA LYS A 52 11.60 0.50 -0.57
C LYS A 52 10.66 1.54 0.04
N ALA A 53 9.36 1.27 -0.05
CA ALA A 53 8.34 2.06 0.64
C ALA A 53 8.61 2.14 2.15
N PRO A 54 8.32 3.29 2.81
CA PRO A 54 8.33 3.36 4.26
C PRO A 54 7.37 2.32 4.86
N GLN A 55 7.72 1.74 6.01
CA GLN A 55 6.94 0.65 6.62
C GLN A 55 6.05 1.11 7.79
N THR A 56 6.25 2.32 8.31
CA THR A 56 5.44 2.82 9.43
C THR A 56 4.23 3.60 8.93
N LYS A 57 3.09 3.43 9.61
CA LYS A 57 1.83 4.15 9.31
C LYS A 57 2.03 5.65 9.18
N ALA A 58 2.66 6.26 10.19
CA ALA A 58 2.95 7.70 10.18
C ALA A 58 3.76 8.17 8.97
N LYS A 59 4.75 7.39 8.50
CA LYS A 59 5.56 7.75 7.32
C LYS A 59 4.76 7.59 6.03
N LEU A 60 3.97 6.52 5.91
CA LEU A 60 3.12 6.29 4.74
C LEU A 60 2.02 7.33 4.62
N GLU A 61 1.39 7.73 5.72
CA GLU A 61 0.37 8.78 5.74
C GLU A 61 0.94 10.14 5.33
N ARG A 62 2.10 10.52 5.89
CA ARG A 62 2.79 11.75 5.47
C ARG A 62 3.14 11.74 4.00
N LEU A 63 3.64 10.61 3.49
CA LEU A 63 3.97 10.46 2.09
C LEU A 63 2.74 10.55 1.19
N ALA A 64 1.63 9.88 1.55
CA ALA A 64 0.37 9.95 0.83
C ALA A 64 -0.16 11.39 0.76
N ASN A 65 -0.13 12.11 1.88
CA ASN A 65 -0.52 13.51 1.95
C ASN A 65 0.38 14.40 1.08
N ALA A 66 1.70 14.18 1.12
CA ALA A 66 2.67 14.93 0.32
C ALA A 66 2.44 14.75 -1.19
N VAL A 67 1.98 13.59 -1.66
CA VAL A 67 1.61 13.40 -3.07
C VAL A 67 0.15 13.72 -3.40
N GLY A 68 -0.58 14.35 -2.47
CA GLY A 68 -1.93 14.85 -2.70
C GLY A 68 -3.03 13.79 -2.69
N LEU A 69 -2.82 12.65 -2.04
CA LEU A 69 -3.80 11.57 -1.98
C LEU A 69 -4.86 11.84 -0.91
N VAL A 70 -6.11 11.97 -1.34
CA VAL A 70 -7.27 12.22 -0.47
C VAL A 70 -7.57 10.99 0.41
N MET A 71 -7.90 11.22 1.67
CA MET A 71 -8.35 10.16 2.60
C MET A 71 -9.53 9.38 2.00
N GLY A 72 -9.48 8.05 2.04
CA GLY A 72 -10.55 7.17 1.55
C GLY A 72 -10.64 7.00 0.02
N SER A 73 -9.87 7.79 -0.75
CA SER A 73 -9.85 7.66 -2.22
C SER A 73 -9.35 6.28 -2.69
N GLU A 74 -9.77 5.87 -3.88
CA GLU A 74 -9.26 4.64 -4.52
C GLU A 74 -7.75 4.74 -4.76
N GLU A 75 -7.24 5.92 -5.12
CA GLU A 75 -5.82 6.15 -5.33
C GLU A 75 -5.02 5.99 -4.03
N ARG A 76 -5.59 6.37 -2.88
CA ARG A 76 -4.95 6.17 -1.58
C ARG A 76 -4.94 4.71 -1.16
N ARG A 77 -6.00 3.96 -1.47
CA ARG A 77 -6.02 2.49 -1.29
C ARG A 77 -4.98 1.80 -2.18
N GLN A 78 -4.96 2.15 -3.47
CA GLN A 78 -3.95 1.66 -4.41
C GLN A 78 -2.52 1.99 -3.96
N PHE A 79 -2.30 3.18 -3.38
CA PHE A 79 -1.02 3.56 -2.80
C PHE A 79 -0.58 2.60 -1.69
N TYR A 80 -1.47 2.27 -0.75
CA TYR A 80 -1.17 1.35 0.34
C TYR A 80 -0.96 -0.08 -0.16
N ASP A 81 -1.75 -0.55 -1.13
CA ASP A 81 -1.56 -1.86 -1.77
C ASP A 81 -0.18 -1.98 -2.43
N LEU A 82 0.24 -0.96 -3.19
CA LEU A 82 1.55 -0.95 -3.85
C LEU A 82 2.69 -0.86 -2.84
N ALA A 83 2.55 -0.09 -1.75
CA ALA A 83 3.54 -0.02 -0.69
C ALA A 83 3.70 -1.37 0.03
N ALA A 84 2.59 -2.05 0.28
CA ALA A 84 2.54 -3.38 0.89
C ALA A 84 3.22 -4.43 0.00
N GLN A 85 2.90 -4.46 -1.30
CA GLN A 85 3.56 -5.32 -2.28
C GLN A 85 5.07 -5.07 -2.37
N ALA A 86 5.50 -3.80 -2.37
CA ALA A 86 6.92 -3.44 -2.43
C ALA A 86 7.73 -3.86 -1.18
N THR A 87 7.05 -4.14 -0.07
CA THR A 87 7.67 -4.50 1.21
C THR A 87 7.32 -5.91 1.68
N ASN A 88 6.54 -6.67 0.90
CA ASN A 88 5.96 -7.95 1.28
C ASN A 88 5.25 -7.89 2.65
N SER A 89 4.39 -6.88 2.81
CA SER A 89 3.62 -6.63 4.03
C SER A 89 2.12 -6.53 3.72
N VAL A 90 1.31 -6.31 4.76
CA VAL A 90 -0.13 -6.07 4.64
C VAL A 90 -0.37 -4.56 4.43
N PRO A 91 -1.33 -4.14 3.59
CA PRO A 91 -1.72 -2.73 3.47
C PRO A 91 -2.01 -2.11 4.83
N ILE A 92 -1.43 -0.93 5.08
CA ILE A 92 -1.40 -0.35 6.43
C ILE A 92 -2.78 0.07 6.93
N ASP A 93 -3.69 0.39 6.02
CA ASP A 93 -5.10 0.69 6.28
C ASP A 93 -5.93 -0.56 6.61
N LEU A 94 -5.46 -1.75 6.23
CA LEU A 94 -6.10 -3.02 6.60
C LEU A 94 -5.59 -3.58 7.94
N ALA A 95 -4.41 -3.16 8.39
CA ALA A 95 -3.81 -3.68 9.63
C ALA A 95 -4.74 -3.50 10.83
N ASP A 96 -5.32 -2.31 10.99
CA ASP A 96 -6.26 -2.03 12.09
C ASP A 96 -7.55 -2.84 11.97
N ILE A 97 -8.07 -3.03 10.75
CA ILE A 97 -9.26 -3.85 10.48
C ILE A 97 -9.01 -5.31 10.86
N ILE A 98 -7.85 -5.84 10.48
CA ILE A 98 -7.47 -7.22 10.76
C ILE A 98 -7.29 -7.45 12.27
N MET A 99 -6.77 -6.46 13.00
CA MET A 99 -6.53 -6.57 14.43
C MET A 99 -7.75 -6.26 15.30
N ARG A 100 -8.84 -5.75 14.73
CA ARG A 100 -10.01 -5.28 15.48
C ARG A 100 -10.78 -6.40 16.19
N ASP A 101 -10.78 -7.60 15.63
CA ASP A 101 -11.53 -8.76 16.13
C ASP A 101 -10.72 -10.04 15.89
N GLU A 102 -10.56 -10.87 16.91
CA GLU A 102 -9.79 -12.12 16.83
C GLU A 102 -10.32 -13.11 15.78
N ALA A 103 -11.61 -13.03 15.44
CA ALA A 103 -12.23 -13.83 14.40
C ALA A 103 -11.70 -13.47 12.99
N VAL A 104 -11.23 -12.25 12.76
CA VAL A 104 -10.74 -11.82 11.43
C VAL A 104 -9.42 -12.51 11.07
N PRO A 105 -8.36 -12.50 11.91
CA PRO A 105 -7.15 -13.28 11.64
C PRO A 105 -7.43 -14.78 11.58
N LEU A 106 -8.33 -15.31 12.43
CA LEU A 106 -8.73 -16.71 12.38
C LEU A 106 -9.35 -17.06 11.02
N MET A 107 -10.29 -16.25 10.54
CA MET A 107 -10.90 -16.40 9.22
C MET A 107 -9.84 -16.37 8.12
N LEU A 108 -8.93 -15.39 8.11
CA LEU A 108 -7.86 -15.31 7.10
C LEU A 108 -6.95 -16.56 7.11
N ARG A 109 -6.61 -17.09 8.28
CA ARG A 109 -5.85 -18.36 8.41
C ARG A 109 -6.64 -19.55 7.86
N THR A 110 -7.93 -19.65 8.19
CA THR A 110 -8.81 -20.71 7.67
C THR A 110 -8.94 -20.65 6.15
N LEU A 111 -9.07 -19.44 5.59
CA LEU A 111 -9.13 -19.23 4.14
C LEU A 111 -7.80 -19.58 3.47
N GLY A 112 -6.66 -19.18 4.05
CA GLY A 112 -5.32 -19.49 3.51
C GLY A 112 -4.99 -20.98 3.48
N ASN A 113 -5.53 -21.76 4.43
CA ASN A 113 -5.38 -23.22 4.46
C ASN A 113 -6.23 -23.93 3.38
N LYS A 114 -7.24 -23.25 2.83
CA LYS A 114 -8.04 -23.76 1.72
C LYS A 114 -7.45 -23.23 0.42
N LYS A 115 -7.25 -24.10 -0.58
CA LYS A 115 -6.81 -23.69 -1.93
C LYS A 115 -7.96 -22.99 -2.68
N LEU A 116 -8.38 -21.83 -2.18
CA LEU A 116 -9.50 -21.08 -2.72
C LEU A 116 -9.13 -20.49 -4.08
N THR A 117 -10.05 -20.62 -5.02
CA THR A 117 -9.95 -19.93 -6.31
C THR A 117 -10.39 -18.48 -6.16
N LYS A 118 -10.09 -17.65 -7.18
CA LYS A 118 -10.61 -16.28 -7.24
C LYS A 118 -12.15 -16.25 -7.15
N ALA A 119 -12.82 -17.19 -7.82
CA ALA A 119 -14.28 -17.30 -7.79
C ALA A 119 -14.81 -17.62 -6.39
N ASP A 120 -14.09 -18.42 -5.59
CA ASP A 120 -14.48 -18.70 -4.21
C ASP A 120 -14.37 -17.46 -3.32
N ILE A 121 -13.31 -16.67 -3.50
CA ILE A 121 -13.14 -15.39 -2.79
C ILE A 121 -14.26 -14.41 -3.18
N GLU A 122 -14.61 -14.31 -4.46
CA GLU A 122 -15.70 -13.46 -4.93
C GLU A 122 -17.06 -13.86 -4.33
N LYS A 123 -17.32 -15.17 -4.19
CA LYS A 123 -18.53 -15.67 -3.51
C LYS A 123 -18.55 -15.29 -2.03
N ILE A 124 -17.43 -15.38 -1.33
CA ILE A 124 -17.35 -14.96 0.09
C ILE A 124 -17.65 -13.46 0.22
N VAL A 125 -17.07 -12.63 -0.65
CA VAL A 125 -17.34 -11.18 -0.68
C VAL A 125 -18.83 -10.91 -0.95
N ALA A 126 -19.44 -11.62 -1.91
CA ALA A 126 -20.86 -11.48 -2.22
C ALA A 126 -21.74 -11.90 -1.03
N LEU A 127 -21.41 -12.98 -0.33
CA LEU A 127 -22.12 -13.43 0.87
C LEU A 127 -22.11 -12.36 1.98
N VAL A 128 -20.97 -11.70 2.20
CA VAL A 128 -20.86 -10.62 3.21
C VAL A 128 -21.66 -9.39 2.78
N ARG A 129 -21.60 -8.98 1.50
CA ARG A 129 -22.37 -7.85 0.97
C ARG A 129 -23.88 -8.10 0.97
N GLY A 130 -24.30 -9.35 0.80
CA GLY A 130 -25.69 -9.76 0.75
C GLY A 130 -26.36 -9.89 2.12
N ARG A 131 -25.61 -9.85 3.23
CA ARG A 131 -26.21 -9.76 4.56
C ARG A 131 -26.76 -8.35 4.75
N LYS A 132 -28.09 -8.24 4.82
CA LYS A 132 -28.76 -7.16 5.53
C LYS A 132 -28.98 -7.65 6.96
N ASP A 133 -28.53 -6.86 7.92
CA ASP A 133 -28.98 -7.03 9.31
C ASP A 133 -30.48 -6.74 9.43
#